data_AF-E2BR31-F1
#
_entry.id   AF-E2BR31-F1
#
_cell.length_a   1.000
_cell.length_b   1.000
_cell.length_c   1.000
_cell.angle_alpha   90.00
_cell.angle_beta   90.00
_cell.angle_gamma   90.00
#
_symmetry.space_group_name_H-M   'P 1'
#
loop_
_entity.id
_entity.type
_entity.pdbx_description
1 polymer ?
#
loop_
_entity_poly.entity_id
_entity_poly.type
_entity_poly.pdbx_seq_one_letter_code
_entity_poly.pdbx_strand_id
1 'polypeptide(L)' 'KPHTAEDVKRYLDGQDWEVLLHPPYSPDIAPSDYYLFRTMQSDLTGERF' A
#
# COMPACT_ATOMS: atom_id res chain seq x y z
N LYS A 1 -13.28 4.84 0.14
CA LYS A 1 -11.99 4.14 -0.11
C LYS A 1 -11.33 4.80 -1.32
N PRO A 2 -10.31 5.66 -1.14
CA PRO A 2 -9.73 6.42 -2.24
C PRO A 2 -9.11 5.51 -3.32
N HIS A 3 -8.44 4.42 -2.93
CA HIS A 3 -7.81 3.45 -3.85
C HIS A 3 -8.80 2.60 -4.67
N THR A 4 -10.11 2.67 -4.42
CA THR A 4 -11.14 1.96 -5.21
C THR A 4 -12.09 2.91 -5.94
N ALA A 5 -11.78 4.21 -5.98
CA ALA A 5 -12.58 5.18 -6.71
C ALA A 5 -12.58 4.87 -8.22
N GLU A 6 -13.66 5.24 -8.91
CA GLU A 6 -13.83 4.90 -10.32
C GLU A 6 -12.74 5.50 -11.22
N ASP A 7 -12.36 6.75 -10.96
CA ASP A 7 -11.29 7.42 -11.71
C ASP A 7 -9.94 6.71 -11.56
N VAL A 8 -9.66 6.15 -10.37
CA VAL A 8 -8.43 5.38 -10.09
C VAL A 8 -8.45 4.04 -10.84
N LYS A 9 -9.59 3.35 -10.85
CA LYS A 9 -9.74 2.08 -11.59
C LYS A 9 -9.56 2.28 -13.09
N ARG A 10 -10.22 3.30 -13.67
CA ARG A 10 -10.08 3.64 -15.09
C ARG A 10 -8.64 3.99 -15.46
N TYR A 11 -7.94 4.69 -14.58
CA TYR A 11 -6.52 4.99 -14.79
C TYR A 11 -5.67 3.72 -14.83
N LEU A 12 -5.82 2.81 -13.85
CA LEU A 12 -5.04 1.57 -13.78
C LEU A 12 -5.33 0.63 -14.96
N ASP A 13 -6.60 0.50 -15.36
CA ASP A 13 -7.01 -0.27 -16.53
C ASP A 13 -6.40 0.28 -17.82
N GLY A 14 -6.42 1.61 -17.99
CA GLY A 14 -5.78 2.28 -19.13
C GLY A 14 -4.25 2.18 -19.15
N GLN A 15 -3.61 1.75 -18.06
CA GLN A 15 -2.18 1.44 -18.02
C GLN A 15 -1.89 -0.06 -18.19
N ASP A 16 -2.91 -0.90 -18.28
CA ASP A 16 -2.80 -2.38 -18.31
C ASP A 16 -2.17 -2.95 -17.02
N TRP A 17 -2.50 -2.35 -15.86
CA TRP A 17 -2.02 -2.81 -14.56
C TRP A 17 -2.99 -3.80 -13.94
N GLU A 18 -2.49 -5.01 -13.62
CA GLU A 18 -3.24 -5.97 -12.85
C GLU A 18 -3.38 -5.52 -11.39
N VAL A 19 -4.62 -5.42 -10.91
CA VAL A 19 -4.92 -5.10 -9.51
C VAL A 19 -5.16 -6.38 -8.73
N LEU A 20 -4.20 -6.73 -7.87
CA LEU A 20 -4.31 -7.91 -7.00
C LEU A 20 -5.40 -7.72 -5.94
N LEU A 21 -6.15 -8.80 -5.67
CA LEU A 21 -7.16 -8.82 -4.62
C LEU A 21 -6.50 -8.70 -3.24
N HIS A 22 -6.90 -7.69 -2.47
CA HIS A 22 -6.41 -7.47 -1.11
C HIS A 22 -7.58 -7.48 -0.10
N PRO A 23 -7.61 -8.39 0.87
CA PRO A 23 -8.62 -8.39 1.92
C PRO A 23 -8.60 -7.11 2.78
N PRO A 24 -9.75 -6.68 3.31
CA PRO A 24 -9.80 -5.56 4.26
C PRO A 24 -9.00 -5.85 5.54
N TYR A 25 -8.27 -4.85 6.04
CA TYR A 25 -7.55 -4.89 7.31
C TYR A 25 -6.49 -6.00 7.44
N SER A 26 -5.81 -6.34 6.33
CA SER A 26 -4.73 -7.34 6.33
C SER A 26 -3.35 -6.70 6.10
N PRO A 27 -2.78 -6.01 7.11
CA PRO A 27 -1.43 -5.45 6.99
C PRO A 27 -0.35 -6.55 6.96
N ASP A 28 -0.66 -7.75 7.45
CA ASP A 28 0.22 -8.91 7.49
C ASP A 28 0.55 -9.48 6.10
N ILE A 29 -0.29 -9.23 5.10
CA ILE A 29 -0.06 -9.68 3.72
C ILE A 29 0.53 -8.58 2.83
N ALA A 30 0.54 -7.33 3.27
CA ALA A 30 1.04 -6.19 2.51
C ALA A 30 2.56 -6.03 2.75
N PRO A 31 3.43 -6.27 1.74
CA PRO A 31 4.89 -6.19 1.92
C PRO A 31 5.39 -4.83 2.38
N SER A 32 4.69 -3.76 2.00
CA SER A 32 4.94 -2.41 2.49
C SER A 32 4.77 -2.32 4.00
N ASP A 33 3.69 -2.89 4.54
CA ASP A 33 3.35 -2.78 5.95
C ASP A 33 4.16 -3.75 6.81
N TYR A 34 4.16 -5.06 6.49
CA TYR A 34 4.80 -6.07 7.35
C TYR A 34 6.33 -5.99 7.36
N TYR A 35 6.95 -5.54 6.26
CA TYR A 35 8.40 -5.51 6.11
C TYR A 35 8.96 -4.09 6.00
N LEU A 36 8.59 -3.35 4.97
CA LEU A 36 9.25 -2.07 4.65
C LEU A 36 9.06 -1.03 5.76
N PHE A 37 7.83 -0.70 6.10
CA PHE A 37 7.54 0.30 7.14
C PHE A 37 7.94 -0.17 8.53
N ARG A 38 7.89 -1.48 8.79
CA ARG A 38 8.38 -2.05 10.04
C ARG A 38 9.89 -1.88 10.21
N THR A 39 10.65 -2.07 9.13
CA THR A 39 12.10 -1.83 9.12
C THR A 39 12.39 -0.35 9.27
N MET A 40 11.72 0.49 8.47
CA MET A 40 11.87 1.94 8.55
C MET A 40 11.53 2.51 9.92
N GLN A 41 10.49 2.02 10.61
CA GLN A 41 10.19 2.46 11.98
C GLN A 41 11.36 2.21 12.93
N SER A 42 12.06 1.08 12.76
CA SER A 42 13.22 0.76 13.61
C SER A 42 14.34 1.78 13.39
N ASP A 43 14.58 2.15 12.14
CA ASP A 43 15.63 3.10 11.76
C ASP A 43 15.28 4.56 12.10
N LEU A 44 13.99 4.91 12.02
CA LEU A 44 13.48 6.26 12.25
C LEU A 44 13.09 6.52 13.71
N THR A 45 13.21 5.53 14.59
CA THR A 45 12.88 5.69 16.01
C THR A 45 13.81 6.71 16.65
N GLY A 46 13.25 7.85 17.07
CA GLY A 46 13.99 8.94 17.74
C GLY A 46 14.44 10.07 16.81
N GLU A 47 14.24 9.93 15.50
CA GLU A 47 14.55 10.98 14.54
C GLU A 47 13.47 12.08 14.56
N ARG A 48 13.91 13.35 14.44
CA ARG A 48 13.03 14.53 14.37
C ARG A 48 13.38 15.34 13.13
N PHE A 49 12.40 15.46 12.24
CA PHE A 49 12.47 16.26 11.02
C PHE A 49 12.04 17.71 11.24
#